data_AF-A0A6J8DBB1-F1
#
_entry.id   AF-A0A6J8DBB1-F1
#
_cell.length_a   1.000
_cell.length_b   1.000
_cell.length_c   1.000
_cell.angle_alpha   90.00
_cell.angle_beta   90.00
_cell.angle_gamma   90.00
#
_symmetry.space_group_name_H-M   'P 1'
#
loop_
_entity.id
_entity.type
_entity.pdbx_description
1 polymer ?
#
loop_
_entity_poly.entity_id
_entity_poly.type
_entity_poly.pdbx_seq_one_letter_code
_entity_poly.pdbx_strand_id
1 'polypeptide(L)'
;MIETNNVTLEKELRVTTEREDAVHIKRRLGFCSGVALIVGGIIGSGIFVSPKGILANTGSVGLSLVIWCVCGFISILSALVFAELGALVPKSGGDLGYLLAVVSRFPAFMYMWSQLITGPSGQIILGLTVAEYMSKAIFDKCGPSFLFKQIVAATVISE
;
A
#
# COMPACT_ATOMS: atom_id res chain seq x y z
N MET A 1 45.63 -33.19 -16.62
CA MET A 1 44.46 -32.47 -17.19
C MET A 1 43.13 -33.12 -16.76
N ILE A 2 43.10 -33.87 -15.64
CA ILE A 2 41.87 -34.55 -15.14
C ILE A 2 41.44 -33.93 -13.79
N GLU A 3 42.41 -33.51 -12.96
CA GLU A 3 42.17 -32.83 -11.67
C GLU A 3 41.32 -31.55 -11.76
N THR A 4 41.53 -30.73 -12.79
CA THR A 4 40.86 -29.43 -12.94
C THR A 4 39.37 -29.54 -13.18
N ASN A 5 38.86 -30.67 -13.68
CA ASN A 5 37.44 -30.85 -13.97
C ASN A 5 36.64 -31.18 -12.69
N ASN A 6 37.20 -32.00 -11.79
CA ASN A 6 36.57 -32.32 -10.51
C ASN A 6 36.45 -31.10 -9.59
N VAL A 7 37.48 -30.24 -9.54
CA VAL A 7 37.44 -29.03 -8.71
C VAL A 7 36.41 -28.02 -9.23
N THR A 8 36.17 -27.97 -10.54
CA THR A 8 35.18 -27.07 -11.14
C THR A 8 33.76 -27.60 -10.94
N LEU A 9 33.57 -28.93 -11.06
CA LEU A 9 32.30 -29.59 -10.77
C LEU A 9 31.90 -29.52 -9.29
N GLU A 10 32.85 -29.66 -8.36
CA GLU A 10 32.58 -29.47 -6.93
C GLU A 10 32.22 -28.01 -6.60
N LYS A 11 32.82 -27.04 -7.30
CA LYS A 11 32.45 -25.62 -7.17
C LYS A 11 31.06 -25.34 -7.73
N GLU A 12 30.71 -25.87 -8.90
CA GLU A 12 29.36 -25.76 -9.48
C GLU A 12 28.32 -26.46 -8.59
N LEU A 13 28.63 -27.65 -8.06
CA LEU A 13 27.75 -28.42 -7.17
C LEU A 13 27.57 -27.73 -5.80
N ARG A 14 28.61 -27.08 -5.26
CA ARG A 14 28.50 -26.27 -4.04
C ARG A 14 27.71 -24.98 -4.29
N VAL A 15 27.88 -24.35 -5.45
CA VAL A 15 27.14 -23.13 -5.84
C VAL A 15 25.66 -23.43 -6.10
N THR A 16 25.31 -24.63 -6.57
CA THR A 16 23.90 -25.05 -6.71
C THR A 16 23.29 -25.47 -5.37
N THR A 17 24.05 -26.10 -4.48
CA THR A 17 23.56 -26.54 -3.15
C THR A 17 23.36 -25.36 -2.19
N GLU A 18 24.20 -24.33 -2.24
CA GLU A 18 24.05 -23.11 -1.42
C GLU A 18 22.89 -22.20 -1.88
N ARG A 19 22.28 -22.46 -3.05
CA ARG A 19 21.11 -21.71 -3.55
C ARG A 19 19.76 -22.30 -3.14
N GLU A 20 19.73 -23.43 -2.42
CA GLU A 20 18.48 -24.07 -1.97
C GLU A 20 18.08 -23.76 -0.52
N ASP A 21 18.84 -22.92 0.20
CA ASP A 21 18.31 -22.27 1.40
C ASP A 21 17.51 -21.01 1.03
N ALA A 22 16.52 -21.20 0.15
CA ALA A 22 15.49 -20.20 -0.05
C ALA A 22 14.78 -20.01 1.30
N VAL A 23 15.01 -18.84 1.92
CA VAL A 23 14.37 -18.45 3.18
C VAL A 23 12.85 -18.49 3.00
N HIS A 24 12.26 -19.65 3.29
CA HIS A 24 10.82 -19.83 3.25
C HIS A 24 10.25 -19.27 4.55
N ILE A 25 9.60 -18.12 4.46
CA ILE A 25 8.83 -17.57 5.58
C ILE A 25 7.79 -18.62 5.99
N LYS A 26 7.95 -19.17 7.21
CA LYS A 26 6.92 -20.04 7.81
C LYS A 26 5.62 -19.25 7.85
N ARG A 27 4.60 -19.70 7.11
CA ARG A 27 3.24 -19.13 7.15
C ARG A 27 2.68 -19.32 8.56
N ARG A 28 2.83 -18.29 9.40
CA ARG A 28 2.43 -18.23 10.81
C ARG A 28 1.30 -17.23 11.06
N LEU A 29 0.61 -16.75 10.03
CA LEU A 29 -0.60 -15.94 10.22
C LEU A 29 -1.80 -16.84 10.48
N GLY A 30 -2.34 -16.78 11.70
CA GLY A 30 -3.65 -17.35 12.02
C GLY A 30 -4.79 -16.47 11.46
N PHE A 31 -6.00 -17.04 11.37
CA PHE A 31 -7.18 -16.35 10.84
C PHE A 31 -7.43 -14.99 11.50
N CYS A 32 -7.54 -14.95 12.84
CA CYS A 32 -7.80 -13.72 13.57
C CYS A 32 -6.67 -12.69 13.42
N SER A 33 -5.41 -13.15 13.38
CA SER A 33 -4.26 -12.26 13.15
C SER A 33 -4.28 -11.66 11.75
N GLY A 34 -4.67 -12.43 10.73
CA GLY A 34 -4.83 -11.94 9.37
C GLY A 34 -5.94 -10.90 9.25
N VAL A 35 -7.11 -11.17 9.85
CA VAL A 35 -8.23 -10.21 9.89
C VAL A 35 -7.81 -8.91 10.58
N ALA A 36 -7.16 -9.00 11.74
CA ALA A 36 -6.70 -7.82 12.47
C ALA A 36 -5.69 -6.98 11.66
N LEU A 37 -4.77 -7.62 10.93
CA LEU A 37 -3.81 -6.92 10.06
C LEU A 37 -4.51 -6.22 8.90
N ILE A 38 -5.48 -6.86 8.26
CA ILE A 38 -6.25 -6.25 7.17
C ILE A 38 -7.06 -5.05 7.69
N VAL A 39 -7.78 -5.22 8.80
CA VAL A 39 -8.57 -4.14 9.41
C VAL A 39 -7.68 -2.97 9.84
N GLY A 40 -6.53 -3.26 10.46
CA GLY A 40 -5.55 -2.24 10.84
C GLY A 40 -4.92 -1.52 9.64
N GLY A 41 -4.78 -2.19 8.49
CA GLY A 41 -4.31 -1.57 7.25
C GLY A 41 -5.37 -0.72 6.54
N ILE A 42 -6.65 -1.06 6.68
CA ILE A 42 -7.77 -0.32 6.04
C ILE A 42 -8.13 0.93 6.85
N ILE A 43 -8.15 0.84 8.18
CA ILE A 43 -8.50 1.97 9.05
C ILE A 43 -7.32 2.93 9.11
N GLY A 44 -7.38 3.98 8.29
CA GLY A 44 -6.39 5.07 8.25
C GLY A 44 -6.92 6.42 8.73
N SER A 45 -6.08 7.43 8.61
CA SER A 45 -6.37 8.84 8.91
C SER A 45 -7.46 9.48 8.04
N GLY A 46 -7.82 8.84 6.92
CA GLY A 46 -8.85 9.33 6.00
C GLY A 46 -10.21 9.59 6.65
N ILE A 47 -10.55 8.87 7.73
CA ILE A 47 -11.80 9.05 8.47
C ILE A 47 -11.99 10.47 9.03
N PHE A 48 -10.90 11.19 9.30
CA PHE A 48 -10.97 12.56 9.81
C PHE A 48 -11.23 13.59 8.70
N VAL A 49 -10.94 13.24 7.44
CA VAL A 49 -11.00 14.19 6.31
C VAL A 49 -12.24 13.93 5.46
N SER A 50 -12.52 12.67 5.15
CA SER A 50 -13.56 12.26 4.20
C SER A 50 -14.99 12.70 4.58
N PRO A 51 -15.45 12.65 5.86
CA PRO A 51 -16.82 13.05 6.19
C PRO A 51 -17.11 14.52 5.90
N LYS A 52 -16.14 15.42 6.16
CA LYS A 52 -16.27 16.85 5.86
C LYS A 52 -16.38 17.09 4.36
N GLY A 53 -15.57 16.38 3.57
CA GLY A 53 -15.62 16.47 2.10
C GLY A 53 -16.94 15.99 1.52
N ILE A 54 -17.46 14.85 1.99
CA ILE A 54 -18.72 14.29 1.48
C ILE A 54 -19.90 15.18 1.86
N LEU A 55 -19.95 15.65 3.11
CA LEU A 55 -21.03 16.51 3.59
C LEU A 55 -21.04 17.87 2.87
N ALA A 56 -19.87 18.47 2.62
CA ALA A 56 -19.77 19.72 1.89
C ALA A 56 -20.29 19.61 0.44
N ASN A 57 -20.05 18.48 -0.23
CA ASN A 57 -20.52 18.26 -1.60
C ASN A 57 -21.99 17.83 -1.69
N THR A 58 -22.50 17.18 -0.65
CA THR A 58 -23.84 16.57 -0.65
C THR A 58 -24.90 17.47 -0.01
N GLY A 59 -24.50 18.33 0.93
CA GLY A 59 -25.39 19.25 1.66
C GLY A 59 -26.36 18.59 2.65
N SER A 60 -26.58 17.27 2.56
CA SER A 60 -27.48 16.51 3.43
C SER A 60 -26.80 15.30 4.08
N VAL A 61 -27.11 15.05 5.36
CA VAL A 61 -26.56 13.95 6.15
C VAL A 61 -27.09 12.58 5.70
N GLY A 62 -28.34 12.52 5.23
CA GLY A 62 -28.92 11.26 4.76
C GLY A 62 -28.22 10.73 3.50
N LEU A 63 -27.91 11.63 2.57
CA LEU A 63 -27.30 11.26 1.29
C LEU A 63 -25.80 10.97 1.46
N SER A 64 -25.12 11.57 2.44
CA SER A 64 -23.72 11.21 2.77
C SER A 64 -23.58 9.80 3.34
N LEU A 65 -24.56 9.32 4.13
CA LEU A 65 -24.60 7.94 4.63
C LEU A 65 -24.82 6.94 3.49
N VAL A 66 -25.70 7.25 2.53
CA VAL A 66 -25.91 6.41 1.35
C VAL A 66 -24.63 6.27 0.52
N ILE A 67 -23.91 7.36 0.29
CA ILE A 67 -22.62 7.33 -0.43
C ILE A 67 -21.61 6.43 0.30
N TRP A 68 -21.55 6.51 1.63
CA TRP A 68 -20.70 5.64 2.43
C TRP A 68 -21.04 4.17 2.28
N CYS A 69 -22.32 3.81 2.33
CA CYS A 69 -22.78 2.43 2.12
C CYS A 69 -22.45 1.92 0.71
N VAL A 70 -22.66 2.74 -0.32
CA VAL A 70 -22.33 2.38 -1.72
C VAL A 70 -20.83 2.17 -1.89
N CYS A 71 -20.00 3.06 -1.35
CA CYS A 71 -18.54 2.92 -1.36
C CYS A 71 -18.12 1.61 -0.69
N GLY A 72 -18.64 1.32 0.51
CA GLY A 72 -18.37 0.06 1.22
C GLY A 72 -18.77 -1.17 0.43
N PHE A 73 -19.92 -1.15 -0.26
CA PHE A 73 -20.35 -2.25 -1.12
C PHE A 73 -19.41 -2.47 -2.30
N ILE A 74 -19.00 -1.39 -2.99
CA ILE A 74 -18.03 -1.47 -4.09
C ILE A 74 -16.68 -2.01 -3.58
N SER A 75 -16.23 -1.59 -2.40
CA SER A 75 -15.00 -2.11 -1.79
C SER A 75 -15.06 -3.61 -1.51
N ILE A 76 -16.19 -4.14 -1.06
CA ILE A 76 -16.38 -5.58 -0.84
C ILE A 76 -16.26 -6.35 -2.15
N LEU A 77 -16.90 -5.86 -3.22
CA LEU A 77 -16.81 -6.49 -4.54
C LEU A 77 -15.37 -6.49 -5.07
N SER A 78 -14.66 -5.38 -4.94
CA SER A 78 -13.25 -5.29 -5.30
C SER A 78 -12.40 -6.28 -4.51
N ALA A 79 -12.58 -6.35 -3.19
CA ALA A 79 -11.85 -7.28 -2.33
C ALA A 79 -12.08 -8.75 -2.71
N LEU A 80 -13.29 -9.11 -3.11
CA LEU A 80 -13.62 -10.46 -3.55
C LEU A 80 -12.87 -10.84 -4.84
N VAL A 81 -12.84 -9.92 -5.82
CA VAL A 81 -12.08 -10.12 -7.07
C VAL A 81 -10.58 -10.29 -6.78
N PHE A 82 -10.02 -9.47 -5.89
CA PHE A 82 -8.63 -9.60 -5.48
C PHE A 82 -8.35 -10.89 -4.70
N ALA A 83 -9.31 -11.38 -3.92
CA ALA A 83 -9.18 -12.65 -3.19
C ALA A 83 -9.10 -13.85 -4.16
N GLU A 84 -9.97 -13.88 -5.17
CA GLU A 84 -9.93 -14.90 -6.24
C GLU A 84 -8.61 -14.84 -7.01
N LEU A 85 -8.16 -13.64 -7.37
CA LEU A 85 -6.90 -13.45 -8.10
C LEU A 85 -5.68 -13.90 -7.28
N GLY A 86 -5.68 -13.61 -5.97
CA GLY A 86 -4.64 -14.06 -5.04
C GLY A 86 -4.63 -15.57 -4.79
N ALA A 87 -5.78 -16.24 -4.90
CA ALA A 87 -5.86 -17.69 -4.85
C ALA A 87 -5.35 -18.34 -6.16
N LEU A 88 -5.59 -17.72 -7.31
CA LEU A 88 -5.19 -18.22 -8.63
C LEU A 88 -3.68 -18.08 -8.91
N VAL A 89 -3.03 -17.02 -8.43
CA VAL A 89 -1.61 -16.74 -8.70
C VAL A 89 -0.81 -16.65 -7.39
N PRO A 90 -0.36 -17.79 -6.82
CA PRO A 90 0.40 -17.82 -5.57
C PRO A 90 1.89 -17.47 -5.78
N LYS A 91 2.18 -16.38 -6.50
CA LYS A 91 3.53 -15.86 -6.70
C LYS A 91 3.76 -14.61 -5.85
N SER A 92 4.95 -14.49 -5.28
CA SER A 92 5.38 -13.27 -4.60
C SER A 92 5.51 -12.14 -5.62
N GLY A 93 4.76 -11.05 -5.44
CA GLY A 93 4.77 -9.91 -6.37
C GLY A 93 3.60 -8.94 -6.25
N GLY A 94 2.56 -9.26 -5.48
CA GLY A 94 1.38 -8.41 -5.30
C GLY A 94 0.70 -8.08 -6.63
N ASP A 95 0.22 -6.84 -6.77
CA ASP A 95 -0.50 -6.38 -7.96
C ASP A 95 0.31 -6.51 -9.25
N LEU A 96 1.63 -6.25 -9.18
CA LEU A 96 2.52 -6.43 -10.32
C LEU A 96 2.70 -7.90 -10.69
N GLY A 97 2.68 -8.79 -9.70
CA GLY A 97 2.73 -10.24 -9.91
C GLY A 97 1.51 -10.76 -10.68
N TYR A 98 0.31 -10.22 -10.38
CA TYR A 98 -0.90 -10.52 -11.14
C TYR A 98 -0.82 -9.99 -12.56
N LEU A 99 -0.33 -8.76 -12.73
CA LEU A 99 -0.24 -8.13 -14.04
C LEU A 99 0.76 -8.86 -14.95
N LEU A 100 1.92 -9.26 -14.43
CA LEU A 100 2.91 -10.04 -15.18
C LEU A 100 2.44 -11.44 -15.56
N ALA A 101 1.43 -11.99 -14.86
CA ALA A 101 0.87 -13.30 -15.18
C ALA A 101 -0.08 -13.27 -16.39
N VAL A 102 -0.73 -12.13 -16.64
CA VAL A 102 -1.77 -11.99 -17.67
C VAL A 102 -1.29 -11.14 -18.86
N VAL A 103 -0.40 -10.17 -18.60
CA VAL A 103 -0.08 -9.08 -19.51
C VAL A 103 1.41 -9.09 -19.87
N SER A 104 1.71 -8.75 -21.12
CA SER A 104 3.09 -8.66 -21.65
C SER A 104 3.98 -7.69 -20.85
N ARG A 105 5.29 -7.88 -20.95
CA ARG A 105 6.29 -7.18 -20.12
C ARG A 105 6.28 -5.65 -20.22
N PHE A 106 5.88 -5.09 -21.36
CA PHE A 106 5.86 -3.63 -21.58
C PHE A 106 4.75 -2.90 -20.78
N PRO A 107 3.47 -3.30 -20.87
CA PRO A 107 2.41 -2.72 -20.04
C PRO A 107 2.63 -2.90 -18.53
N ALA A 108 3.23 -4.02 -18.10
CA ALA A 108 3.58 -4.20 -16.69
C ALA A 108 4.63 -3.18 -16.20
N PHE A 109 5.58 -2.79 -17.06
CA PHE A 109 6.56 -1.75 -16.76
C PHE A 109 5.91 -0.36 -16.64
N MET A 110 4.95 -0.05 -17.51
CA MET A 110 4.19 1.21 -17.45
C MET A 110 3.37 1.32 -16.15
N TYR A 111 2.74 0.24 -15.72
CA TYR A 111 2.02 0.20 -14.45
C TYR A 111 2.97 0.41 -13.26
N MET A 112 4.13 -0.26 -13.24
CA MET A 112 5.14 -0.03 -12.21
C MET A 112 5.56 1.45 -12.14
N TRP A 113 5.76 2.09 -13.30
CA TRP A 113 6.13 3.49 -13.37
C TRP A 113 5.01 4.42 -12.85
N SER A 114 3.74 4.14 -13.16
CA SER A 114 2.64 4.94 -12.60
C SER A 114 2.54 4.77 -11.09
N GLN A 115 2.70 3.54 -10.59
CA GLN A 115 2.69 3.26 -9.16
C GLN A 115 3.84 3.93 -8.42
N LEU A 116 5.01 4.09 -9.05
CA LEU A 116 6.13 4.84 -8.46
C LEU A 116 5.79 6.32 -8.27
N ILE A 117 5.09 6.92 -9.24
CA ILE A 117 4.69 8.33 -9.18
C ILE A 117 3.53 8.54 -8.21
N THR A 118 2.54 7.64 -8.21
CA THR A 118 1.35 7.76 -7.36
C THR A 118 1.62 7.31 -5.92
N GLY A 119 2.56 6.40 -5.68
CA GLY A 119 2.92 5.88 -4.36
C GLY A 119 3.06 6.96 -3.26
N PRO A 120 3.89 8.02 -3.45
CA PRO A 120 4.08 9.05 -2.42
C PRO A 120 2.85 9.95 -2.20
N SER A 121 1.87 9.96 -3.11
CA SER A 121 0.71 10.87 -3.02
C SER A 121 -0.10 10.69 -1.73
N GLY A 122 -0.25 9.44 -1.27
CA GLY A 122 -0.97 9.14 -0.03
C GLY A 122 -0.28 9.73 1.21
N GLN A 123 1.06 9.65 1.26
CA GLN A 123 1.84 10.21 2.37
C GLN A 123 1.78 11.74 2.39
N ILE A 124 1.78 12.38 1.21
CA ILE A 124 1.65 13.84 1.10
C ILE A 124 0.29 14.32 1.62
N ILE A 125 -0.80 13.65 1.23
CA ILE A 125 -2.15 14.00 1.71
C ILE A 125 -2.20 13.86 3.24
N LEU A 126 -1.63 12.78 3.78
CA LEU A 126 -1.56 12.59 5.23
C LEU A 126 -0.78 13.72 5.92
N GLY A 127 0.42 14.04 5.44
CA GLY A 127 1.24 15.14 5.99
C GLY A 127 0.52 16.49 5.97
N LEU A 128 -0.18 16.81 4.88
CA LEU A 128 -0.98 18.03 4.77
C LEU A 128 -2.14 18.05 5.77
N THR A 129 -2.83 16.93 5.94
CA THR A 129 -3.95 16.86 6.88
C THR A 129 -3.49 17.03 8.32
N VAL A 130 -2.37 16.41 8.70
CA VAL A 130 -1.76 16.60 10.03
C VAL A 130 -1.38 18.07 10.25
N ALA A 131 -0.76 18.70 9.25
CA ALA A 131 -0.39 20.12 9.33
C ALA A 131 -1.62 21.02 9.52
N GLU A 132 -2.73 20.75 8.82
CA GLU A 132 -3.97 21.49 8.98
C GLU A 132 -4.64 21.28 10.35
N TYR A 133 -4.67 20.04 10.82
CA TYR A 133 -5.27 19.71 12.12
C TYR A 133 -4.44 20.27 13.28
N MET A 134 -3.12 20.16 13.22
CA MET A 134 -2.19 20.70 14.22
C MET A 134 -2.23 22.24 14.24
N SER A 135 -2.29 22.86 13.07
CA SER A 135 -2.44 24.31 12.95
C SER A 135 -3.72 24.81 13.63
N LYS A 136 -4.85 24.11 13.47
CA LYS A 136 -6.11 24.47 14.15
C LYS A 136 -6.05 24.26 15.66
N ALA A 137 -5.25 23.29 16.14
CA ALA A 137 -5.09 23.04 17.56
C ALA A 137 -4.26 24.12 18.28
N ILE A 138 -3.25 24.69 17.60
CA ILE A 138 -2.31 25.64 18.20
C ILE A 138 -2.76 27.09 17.99
N PHE A 139 -3.36 27.42 16.85
CA PHE A 139 -3.75 28.78 16.48
C PHE A 139 -5.26 28.89 16.30
N ASP A 140 -5.97 29.14 17.41
CA ASP A 140 -7.44 29.22 17.44
C ASP A 140 -7.99 30.55 16.89
N LYS A 141 -7.20 31.63 16.90
CA LYS A 141 -7.64 32.99 16.48
C LYS A 141 -6.74 33.74 15.49
N CYS A 142 -5.50 33.30 15.27
CA CYS A 142 -4.59 33.90 14.29
C CYS A 142 -4.39 32.94 13.13
N GLY A 143 -4.51 33.43 11.89
CA GLY A 143 -4.26 32.62 10.71
C GLY A 143 -2.87 31.98 10.77
N PRO A 144 -2.73 30.70 10.40
CA PRO A 144 -1.45 30.00 10.47
C PRO A 144 -0.44 30.62 9.52
N SER A 145 0.80 30.82 10.00
CA SER A 145 1.90 31.17 9.11
C SER A 145 2.09 30.05 8.08
N PHE A 146 2.21 30.43 6.81
CA PHE A 146 2.44 29.49 5.70
C PHE A 146 3.66 28.59 5.98
N LEU A 147 4.68 29.17 6.63
CA LEU A 147 5.88 28.46 7.08
C LEU A 147 5.58 27.34 8.08
N PHE A 148 4.70 27.53 9.07
CA PHE A 148 4.38 26.49 10.05
C PHE A 148 3.75 25.27 9.38
N LYS A 149 2.81 25.48 8.45
CA LYS A 149 2.19 24.39 7.68
C LYS A 149 3.22 23.64 6.83
N GLN A 150 4.13 24.36 6.17
CA GLN A 150 5.15 23.75 5.33
C GLN A 150 6.18 22.96 6.14
N ILE A 151 6.62 23.47 7.30
CA ILE A 151 7.58 22.77 8.16
C ILE A 151 6.97 21.48 8.69
N VAL A 152 5.75 21.53 9.24
CA VAL A 152 5.07 20.32 9.76
C VAL A 152 4.81 19.30 8.66
N ALA A 153 4.34 19.74 7.48
CA ALA A 153 4.14 18.83 6.35
C ALA A 153 5.45 18.21 5.86
N ALA A 154 6.55 18.99 5.79
CA ALA A 154 7.85 18.50 5.36
C ALA A 154 8.44 17.47 6.34
N THR A 155 8.28 17.66 7.65
CA THR A 155 8.76 16.71 8.66
C THR A 155 8.01 15.38 8.58
N VAL A 156 6.69 15.40 8.34
CA VAL A 156 5.89 14.16 8.22
C VAL A 156 6.20 13.41 6.92
N ILE A 157 6.57 14.11 5.84
CA ILE A 157 6.96 13.47 4.56
C ILE A 157 8.38 12.88 4.63
N SER A 158 9.22 13.34 5.57
CA SER A 158 10.60 12.88 5.70
C SER A 158 10.80 11.61 6.55
N GLU A 159 9.77 11.13 7.25
CA GLU A 159 9.74 9.80 7.89
C GLU A 159 9.28 8.71 6.91
#